data_AF-A0A0N4XHB7-F1
#
_entry.id   AF-A0A0N4XHB7-F1
#
_cell.length_a   1.000
_cell.length_b   1.000
_cell.length_c   1.000
_cell.angle_alpha   90.00
_cell.angle_beta   90.00
_cell.angle_gamma   90.00
#
_symmetry.space_group_name_H-M   'P 1'
#
loop_
_entity.id
_entity.type
_entity.pdbx_description
1 polymer ?
#
loop_
_entity_poly.entity_id
_entity_poly.type
_entity_poly.pdbx_seq_one_letter_code
_entity_poly.pdbx_strand_id
1 'polypeptide(L)' 'MSKKFYKFYSSQKAAVPRGSTGKPEEIASVIAFLADRQVSSYIVGQMIIVDGGSSVIMGAGTFDFDAIISS' A
#
# COMPACT_ATOMS: atom_id res chain seq x y z
N MET A 1 0.11 -8.22 21.38
CA MET A 1 -0.54 -7.05 20.74
C MET A 1 -0.24 -6.95 19.23
N SER A 2 1.02 -7.05 18.79
CA SER A 2 1.44 -6.74 17.40
C SER A 2 0.88 -7.64 16.29
N LYS A 3 0.96 -8.97 16.39
CA LYS A 3 0.54 -9.88 15.29
C LYS A 3 -0.96 -9.80 14.98
N LYS A 4 -1.81 -9.69 16.01
CA LYS A 4 -3.27 -9.55 15.82
C LYS A 4 -3.61 -8.23 15.12
N PHE A 5 -2.92 -7.15 15.49
CA PHE A 5 -3.08 -5.84 14.86
C PHE A 5 -2.74 -5.89 13.36
N TYR A 6 -1.56 -6.40 12.99
CA TYR A 6 -1.17 -6.50 11.59
C TYR A 6 -2.10 -7.39 10.78
N LYS A 7 -2.53 -8.53 11.34
CA LYS A 7 -3.48 -9.44 10.69
C LYS A 7 -4.83 -8.78 10.47
N PHE A 8 -5.32 -8.00 11.45
CA PHE A 8 -6.55 -7.24 11.29
C PHE A 8 -6.41 -6.23 10.15
N TYR A 9 -5.38 -5.39 10.18
CA TYR A 9 -5.20 -4.33 9.19
C TYR A 9 -5.03 -4.89 7.77
N SER A 10 -4.22 -5.94 7.60
CA SER A 10 -4.01 -6.56 6.29
C SER A 10 -5.24 -7.31 5.76
N SER A 11 -6.18 -7.71 6.63
CA SER A 11 -7.43 -8.35 6.20
C SER A 11 -8.45 -7.35 5.62
N GLN A 12 -8.28 -6.05 5.89
CA GLN A 12 -9.17 -5.00 5.40
C GLN A 12 -8.66 -4.49 4.04
N LYS A 13 -9.38 -4.80 2.95
CA LYS A 13 -9.02 -4.28 1.61
C LYS A 13 -9.06 -2.76 1.54
N ALA A 14 -9.92 -2.13 2.34
CA ALA A 14 -9.99 -0.68 2.48
C ALA A 14 -8.79 -0.06 3.22
N ALA A 15 -7.99 -0.86 3.92
CA ALA A 15 -6.81 -0.40 4.63
C ALA A 15 -5.52 -0.77 3.88
N VAL A 16 -5.39 -2.04 3.46
CA VAL A 16 -4.27 -2.53 2.64
C VAL A 16 -4.85 -3.33 1.48
N PRO A 17 -5.06 -2.71 0.30
CA PRO A 17 -5.64 -3.39 -0.86
C PRO A 17 -4.90 -4.67 -1.27
N ARG A 18 -3.58 -4.69 -1.10
CA ARG A 18 -2.75 -5.88 -1.32
C ARG A 18 -3.13 -7.09 -0.45
N GLY A 19 -3.78 -6.89 0.70
CA GLY A 19 -4.23 -7.98 1.57
C GLY A 19 -3.15 -8.57 2.50
N SER A 20 -1.95 -7.98 2.54
CA SER A 20 -0.84 -8.41 3.38
C SER A 20 -0.03 -7.22 3.88
N THR A 21 0.44 -7.26 5.12
CA THR A 21 1.36 -6.24 5.64
C THR A 21 2.67 -6.27 4.85
N GLY A 22 3.18 -5.07 4.51
CA GLY A 22 4.49 -4.94 3.89
C GLY A 22 5.62 -5.42 4.81
N LYS A 23 6.66 -6.00 4.22
CA LYS A 23 7.87 -6.44 4.92
C LYS A 23 9.03 -5.47 4.68
N PRO A 24 9.99 -5.35 5.62
CA PRO A 24 11.15 -4.49 5.43
C PRO A 24 11.94 -4.76 4.13
N GLU A 25 12.01 -6.02 3.69
CA GLU A 25 12.73 -6.43 2.49
C GLU A 25 12.13 -5.83 1.21
N GLU A 26 10.83 -5.53 1.21
CA GLU A 26 10.13 -4.95 0.07
C GLU A 26 10.48 -3.46 -0.08
N ILE A 27 10.64 -2.76 1.04
CA ILE A 27 11.15 -1.38 1.05
C ILE A 27 12.63 -1.36 0.66
N ALA A 28 13.43 -2.27 1.21
CA ALA A 28 14.85 -2.39 0.89
C ALA A 28 15.10 -2.65 -0.61
N SER A 29 14.24 -3.46 -1.25
CA SER A 29 14.34 -3.75 -2.68
C SER A 29 14.11 -2.49 -3.54
N VAL A 30 13.16 -1.64 -3.18
CA VAL A 30 12.91 -0.36 -3.88
C VAL A 30 14.04 0.64 -3.64
N ILE A 31 14.58 0.68 -2.42
CA ILE A 31 15.77 1.50 -2.12
C ILE A 31 16.96 1.05 -2.97
N ALA A 32 17.22 -0.27 -3.06
CA ALA A 32 18.31 -0.81 -3.86
C ALA A 32 18.14 -0.45 -5.35
N PHE A 33 16.92 -0.57 -5.88
CA PHE A 33 16.60 -0.13 -7.25
C PHE A 33 16.89 1.36 -7.47
N LEU A 34 16.47 2.23 -6.55
CA LEU A 34 16.70 3.68 -6.65
C LEU A 34 18.17 4.09 -6.46
N ALA A 35 18.95 3.28 -5.74
CA ALA A 35 20.38 3.49 -5.57
C ALA A 35 21.18 3.06 -6.82
N ASP A 36 20.67 2.10 -7.59
CA ASP A 36 21.32 1.64 -8.81
C ASP A 36 21.08 2.60 -9.98
N ARG A 37 22.11 3.41 -10.27
CA ARG A 37 22.08 4.38 -11.37
C ARG A 37 22.06 3.75 -12.75
N GLN A 38 22.40 2.46 -12.92
CA GLN A 38 22.28 1.80 -14.22
C GLN A 38 20.82 1.62 -14.64
N VAL A 39 19.93 1.34 -13.67
CA VAL A 39 18.51 1.06 -13.93
C VAL A 39 17.57 2.22 -13.58
N SER A 40 18.02 3.20 -12.80
CA SER A 40 17.17 4.31 -12.30
C SER A 40 17.72 5.71 -12.55
N SER A 41 18.73 5.88 -13.42
CA SER A 41 19.45 7.16 -13.63
C SER A 41 18.53 8.38 -13.87
N TYR A 42 17.39 8.18 -14.53
CA TYR A 42 16.49 9.28 -14.89
C TYR A 42 15.41 9.58 -13.83
N ILE A 43 15.32 8.78 -12.77
CA ILE A 43 14.43 9.04 -11.64
C ILE A 43 15.16 9.98 -10.68
N VAL A 44 14.74 11.24 -10.66
CA VAL A 44 15.32 12.29 -9.81
C VAL A 44 14.20 13.12 -9.19
N GLY A 45 14.30 13.40 -7.89
CA GLY A 45 13.35 14.23 -7.16
C GLY A 45 11.94 13.63 -7.00
N GLN A 46 11.79 12.32 -7.25
CA GLN A 46 10.51 11.62 -7.12
C GLN A 46 10.40 10.85 -5.81
N MET A 47 9.19 10.77 -5.27
CA MET A 47 8.83 9.91 -4.15
C MET A 47 8.11 8.67 -4.69
N ILE A 48 8.67 7.48 -4.45
CA ILE A 48 7.99 6.21 -4.76
C ILE A 48 7.26 5.73 -3.51
N ILE A 49 5.93 5.59 -3.61
CA ILE A 49 5.07 5.08 -2.54
C ILE A 49 5.04 3.56 -2.57
N VAL A 50 5.36 2.92 -1.45
CA VAL A 50 5.41 1.46 -1.30
C VAL A 50 4.55 1.03 -0.10
N ASP A 51 3.24 1.14 -0.24
CA ASP A 51 2.29 0.96 0.88
C ASP A 51 1.23 -0.12 0.63
N GLY A 52 1.31 -0.85 -0.49
CA GLY A 52 0.32 -1.88 -0.84
C GLY A 52 -1.06 -1.31 -1.25
N GLY A 53 -1.12 -0.02 -1.60
CA GLY A 53 -2.31 0.66 -2.11
C GLY A 53 -3.08 1.45 -1.05
N SER A 54 -2.57 1.56 0.17
CA SER A 54 -3.28 2.24 1.27
C SER A 54 -3.61 3.71 0.93
N SER A 55 -2.65 4.45 0.37
CA SER A 55 -2.79 5.89 0.10
C SER A 55 -3.75 6.23 -1.04
N VAL A 56 -4.13 5.24 -1.87
CA VAL A 56 -5.08 5.45 -2.97
C VAL A 56 -6.53 5.11 -2.59
N ILE A 57 -6.77 4.64 -1.37
CA ILE A 57 -8.13 4.42 -0.87
C ILE A 57 -8.71 5.73 -0.36
N MET A 58 -9.75 6.21 -1.05
CA MET A 58 -10.61 7.28 -0.56
C MET A 58 -11.55 6.73 0.51
N GLY A 59 -11.81 7.48 1.59
CA GLY A 59 -12.74 7.06 2.65
C GLY A 59 -14.15 6.74 2.13
N ALA A 60 -14.62 7.47 1.12
CA ALA A 60 -15.90 7.17 0.45
C ALA A 60 -15.89 5.80 -0.25
N GLY A 61 -14.73 5.31 -0.70
CA GLY A 61 -14.59 3.98 -1.30
C GLY A 61 -14.67 2.83 -0.31
N THR A 62 -14.87 3.12 0.98
CA THR A 62 -15.10 2.09 2.01
C THR A 62 -16.57 1.73 2.19
N PHE A 63 -17.48 2.48 1.56
CA PHE A 63 -18.92 2.22 1.57
C PHE A 63 -19.33 1.40 0.34
N ASP A 64 -20.30 0.51 0.52
CA ASP A 64 -21.00 -0.16 -0.56
C ASP A 64 -22.17 0.73 -1.03
N PHE A 65 -21.95 1.46 -2.12
CA PHE A 65 -22.95 2.40 -2.63
C PHE A 65 -24.18 1.70 -3.20
N ASP A 66 -24.03 0.50 -3.76
CA ASP A 66 -25.16 -0.25 -4.29
C ASP A 66 -26.08 -0.67 -3.15
N ALA A 67 -25.52 -1.10 -2.01
CA ALA A 67 -26.30 -1.38 -0.81
C ALA A 67 -27.02 -0.15 -0.25
N ILE A 68 -26.41 1.05 -0.34
CA ILE A 68 -27.01 2.30 0.14
C ILE A 68 -28.14 2.79 -0.78
N ILE A 69 -27.97 2.69 -2.09
CA ILE A 69 -28.92 3.24 -3.07
C ILE A 69 -30.11 2.30 -3.28
N SER A 70 -29.92 1.00 -3.04
CA SER A 70 -30.98 -0.01 -3.17
C SER A 70 -31.84 -0.21 -1.90
N SER A 71 -31.51 0.46 -0.79
CA SER A 71 -32.31 0.47 0.46
C SER A 71 -33.36 1.57 0.48
#